data_AF-A0A7K9YZE1-F1
#
_entry.id   AF-A0A7K9YZE1-F1
#
_cell.length_a   1.000
_cell.length_b   1.000
_cell.length_c   1.000
_cell.angle_alpha   90.00
_cell.angle_beta   90.00
_cell.angle_gamma   90.00
#
_symmetry.space_group_name_H-M   'P 1'
#
loop_
_entity.id
_entity.type
_entity.pdbx_description
1 polymer ?
#
loop_
_entity_poly.entity_id
_entity_poly.type
_entity_poly.pdbx_seq_one_letter_code
_entity_poly.pdbx_strand_id
1 'polypeptide(L)'
;HQDNLLLLWSLIVSILGIGGVLGASGSRYLTVKYGKKKCLLCNNLLMITAASIMGCSKMSQSFEMILIGRFLCGVSVGFSTPLHHQYVGEISPRKLRGFANSTASFFWSLGKAVGQIAGQRELLGSQSRWPMLMASCGIPALVQLLTLPFFPESPPYLLMHKEDQEGCKKAIRQLWGEGHHQAEIDDIMKEKATMKSIKILSVLELMKEPAIRWQLYMIIILTISIQLCGISAV
;
A
#
# COMPACT_ATOMS: atom_id res chain seq x y z
N HIS A 1 -4.91 37.37 4.58
CA HIS A 1 -3.58 36.70 4.46
C HIS A 1 -3.58 35.36 5.19
N GLN A 2 -4.08 35.29 6.43
CA GLN A 2 -4.31 34.02 7.15
C GLN A 2 -5.27 33.07 6.43
N ASP A 3 -6.36 33.57 5.85
CA ASP A 3 -7.34 32.72 5.14
C ASP A 3 -6.72 32.03 3.90
N ASN A 4 -5.93 32.76 3.11
CA ASN A 4 -5.21 32.19 1.98
C ASN A 4 -4.20 31.11 2.42
N LEU A 5 -3.55 31.31 3.56
CA LEU A 5 -2.58 30.36 4.10
C LEU A 5 -3.27 29.08 4.62
N LEU A 6 -4.43 29.24 5.27
CA LEU A 6 -5.29 28.13 5.70
C LEU A 6 -5.86 27.34 4.52
N LEU A 7 -6.27 28.04 3.45
CA LEU A 7 -6.74 27.40 2.22
C LEU A 7 -5.62 26.59 1.55
N LEU A 8 -4.43 27.19 1.39
CA LEU A 8 -3.26 26.49 0.84
C LEU A 8 -2.88 25.27 1.67
N TRP A 9 -2.85 25.40 3.00
CA TRP A 9 -2.58 24.28 3.90
C TRP A 9 -3.61 23.16 3.77
N SER A 10 -4.90 23.52 3.75
CA SER A 10 -6.00 22.57 3.61
C SER A 10 -5.94 21.83 2.26
N LEU A 11 -5.56 22.52 1.19
CA LEU A 11 -5.35 21.92 -0.13
C LEU A 11 -4.18 20.92 -0.12
N ILE A 12 -3.05 21.28 0.51
CA ILE A 12 -1.86 20.40 0.63
C ILE A 12 -2.18 19.13 1.43
N VAL A 13 -3.04 19.21 2.45
CA VAL A 13 -3.47 18.04 3.21
C VAL A 13 -4.47 17.20 2.40
N SER A 14 -5.44 17.85 1.76
CA SER A 14 -6.52 17.17 1.03
C SER A 14 -6.04 16.46 -0.24
N ILE A 15 -5.03 17.01 -0.93
CA ILE A 15 -4.53 16.44 -2.18
C ILE A 15 -3.91 15.05 -2.00
N LEU A 16 -3.41 14.74 -0.80
CA LEU A 16 -2.93 13.41 -0.46
C LEU A 16 -4.08 12.39 -0.52
N GLY A 17 -5.26 12.74 -0.02
CA GLY A 17 -6.46 11.90 -0.08
C GLY A 17 -6.91 11.65 -1.52
N ILE A 18 -6.91 12.70 -2.35
CA ILE A 18 -7.24 12.60 -3.78
C ILE A 18 -6.26 11.66 -4.49
N GLY A 19 -4.96 11.83 -4.25
CA GLY A 19 -3.93 10.92 -4.75
C GLY A 19 -4.18 9.48 -4.29
N GLY A 20 -4.54 9.28 -3.01
CA GLY A 20 -4.86 7.98 -2.44
C GLY A 20 -6.00 7.26 -3.17
N VAL A 21 -7.09 7.97 -3.48
CA VAL A 21 -8.24 7.41 -4.23
C VAL A 21 -7.81 6.98 -5.64
N LEU A 22 -7.00 7.80 -6.32
CA LEU A 22 -6.48 7.47 -7.65
C LEU A 22 -5.55 6.25 -7.62
N GLY A 23 -4.63 6.20 -6.64
CA GLY A 23 -3.73 5.07 -6.44
C GLY A 23 -4.46 3.77 -6.14
N ALA A 24 -5.48 3.82 -5.28
CA ALA A 24 -6.30 2.66 -4.93
C ALA A 24 -7.11 2.13 -6.12
N SER A 25 -7.68 3.03 -6.93
CA SER A 25 -8.51 2.68 -8.09
C SER A 25 -7.73 1.89 -9.15
N GLY A 26 -6.45 2.26 -9.37
CA GLY A 26 -5.57 1.56 -10.32
C GLY A 26 -4.93 0.27 -9.76
N SER A 27 -4.87 0.11 -8.44
CA SER A 27 -4.10 -0.95 -7.78
C SER A 27 -4.45 -2.36 -8.24
N ARG A 28 -5.75 -2.67 -8.38
CA ARG A 28 -6.25 -3.98 -8.81
C ARG A 28 -5.81 -4.33 -10.23
N TYR A 29 -6.01 -3.41 -11.18
CA TYR A 29 -5.70 -3.64 -12.58
C TYR A 29 -4.19 -3.84 -12.80
N LEU A 30 -3.37 -2.95 -12.25
CA LEU A 30 -1.91 -3.04 -12.39
C LEU A 30 -1.36 -4.32 -11.78
N THR A 31 -1.89 -4.75 -10.64
CA THR A 31 -1.39 -5.92 -9.92
C THR A 31 -1.69 -7.23 -10.64
N VAL A 32 -2.87 -7.33 -11.25
CA VAL A 32 -3.21 -8.49 -12.08
C VAL A 32 -2.29 -8.53 -13.31
N LYS A 33 -2.05 -7.38 -13.96
CA LYS A 33 -1.26 -7.29 -15.20
C LYS A 33 0.24 -7.49 -15.00
N TYR A 34 0.83 -6.82 -14.00
CA TYR A 34 2.29 -6.75 -13.83
C TYR A 34 2.82 -7.62 -12.68
N GLY A 35 1.96 -8.13 -11.81
CA GLY A 35 2.34 -8.86 -10.60
C GLY A 35 2.67 -7.94 -9.43
N LYS A 36 2.54 -8.49 -8.22
CA LYS A 36 2.62 -7.72 -6.96
C LYS A 36 4.01 -7.14 -6.72
N LYS A 37 5.06 -7.91 -6.95
CA LYS A 37 6.45 -7.49 -6.70
C LYS A 37 6.85 -6.33 -7.61
N LYS A 38 6.56 -6.42 -8.92
CA LYS A 38 6.87 -5.35 -9.88
C LYS A 38 6.08 -4.07 -9.57
N CYS A 39 4.82 -4.22 -9.19
CA CYS A 39 4.00 -3.11 -8.73
C CYS A 39 4.58 -2.44 -7.48
N LEU A 40 5.02 -3.22 -6.49
CA LEU A 40 5.68 -2.69 -5.29
C LEU A 40 7.02 -2.00 -5.59
N LEU A 41 7.84 -2.54 -6.51
CA LEU A 41 9.07 -1.88 -6.97
C LEU A 41 8.78 -0.52 -7.62
N CYS A 42 7.83 -0.47 -8.54
CA CYS A 42 7.41 0.77 -9.20
C CYS A 42 6.88 1.79 -8.20
N ASN A 43 6.11 1.33 -7.21
CA ASN A 43 5.60 2.17 -6.14
C ASN A 43 6.72 2.78 -5.28
N ASN A 44 7.74 1.99 -4.93
CA ASN A 44 8.89 2.50 -4.17
C ASN A 44 9.65 3.59 -4.96
N LEU A 45 9.81 3.43 -6.28
CA LEU A 45 10.40 4.47 -7.13
C LEU A 45 9.55 5.75 -7.15
N LEU A 46 8.22 5.61 -7.20
CA LEU A 46 7.30 6.74 -7.12
C LEU A 46 7.44 7.48 -5.78
N MET A 47 7.53 6.73 -4.67
CA MET A 47 7.73 7.30 -3.34
C MET A 47 9.06 8.03 -3.20
N ILE A 48 10.16 7.46 -3.71
CA ILE A 48 11.48 8.11 -3.69
C ILE A 48 11.45 9.40 -4.53
N THR A 49 10.78 9.38 -5.67
CA THR A 49 10.62 10.56 -6.53
C THR A 49 9.82 11.65 -5.80
N ALA A 50 8.72 11.28 -5.15
CA ALA A 50 7.90 12.20 -4.35
C ALA A 50 8.71 12.80 -3.18
N ALA A 51 9.46 11.97 -2.45
CA ALA A 51 10.33 12.39 -1.35
C ALA A 51 11.42 13.36 -1.83
N SER A 52 12.02 13.12 -3.00
CA SER A 52 13.04 13.97 -3.60
C SER A 52 12.47 15.33 -4.01
N ILE A 53 11.30 15.34 -4.65
CA ILE A 53 10.59 16.57 -5.03
C ILE A 53 10.27 17.42 -3.78
N MET A 54 9.76 16.79 -2.71
CA MET A 54 9.48 17.49 -1.46
C MET A 54 10.75 17.97 -0.76
N GLY A 55 11.83 17.19 -0.78
CA GLY A 55 13.12 17.56 -0.19
C GLY A 55 13.76 18.78 -0.86
N CYS A 56 13.67 18.87 -2.19
CA CYS A 56 14.21 19.97 -2.99
C CYS A 56 13.34 21.25 -2.94
N SER A 57 12.09 21.17 -2.46
CA SER A 57 11.13 22.29 -2.49
C SER A 57 11.64 23.58 -1.84
N LYS A 58 12.42 23.47 -0.75
CA LYS A 58 13.00 24.62 -0.06
C LYS A 58 14.08 25.33 -0.89
N MET A 59 14.84 24.60 -1.69
CA MET A 59 15.87 25.17 -2.56
C MET A 59 15.25 25.92 -3.74
N SER A 60 14.10 25.44 -4.23
CA SER A 60 13.35 26.07 -5.33
C SER A 60 12.32 27.12 -4.90
N GLN A 61 12.13 27.36 -3.60
CA GLN A 61 11.15 28.31 -3.04
C GLN A 61 9.73 28.17 -3.62
N SER A 62 9.33 26.95 -4.02
CA SER A 62 8.05 26.70 -4.70
C SER A 62 7.13 25.81 -3.88
N PHE A 63 5.93 26.33 -3.59
CA PHE A 63 4.87 25.58 -2.91
C PHE A 63 4.28 24.47 -3.80
N GLU A 64 4.34 24.65 -5.13
CA GLU A 64 3.79 23.70 -6.10
C GLU A 64 4.51 22.34 -6.03
N MET A 65 5.83 22.34 -5.75
CA MET A 65 6.59 21.10 -5.55
C MET A 65 6.10 20.31 -4.33
N ILE A 66 5.70 20.99 -3.26
CA ILE A 66 5.11 20.33 -2.08
C ILE A 66 3.77 19.73 -2.44
N LEU A 67 2.95 20.45 -3.21
CA LEU A 67 1.63 20.00 -3.65
C LEU A 67 1.74 18.75 -4.54
N ILE A 68 2.63 18.77 -5.54
CA ILE A 68 2.90 17.64 -6.43
C ILE A 68 3.47 16.46 -5.63
N GLY A 69 4.44 16.71 -4.76
CA GLY A 69 5.02 15.67 -3.91
C GLY A 69 3.98 14.99 -3.02
N ARG A 70 3.09 15.75 -2.40
CA ARG A 70 1.98 15.23 -1.57
C ARG A 70 0.97 14.43 -2.39
N PHE A 71 0.64 14.89 -3.59
CA PHE A 71 -0.21 14.13 -4.52
C PHE A 71 0.42 12.78 -4.87
N LEU A 72 1.70 12.76 -5.27
CA LEU A 72 2.43 11.55 -5.62
C LEU A 72 2.57 10.59 -4.42
N CYS A 73 2.87 11.11 -3.22
CA CYS A 73 2.84 10.31 -2.00
C CYS A 73 1.46 9.71 -1.75
N GLY A 74 0.38 10.48 -1.95
CA GLY A 74 -0.99 9.99 -1.87
C GLY A 74 -1.24 8.82 -2.81
N VAL A 75 -0.89 8.97 -4.10
CA VAL A 75 -0.98 7.89 -5.10
C VAL A 75 -0.18 6.67 -4.67
N SER A 76 1.04 6.88 -4.18
CA SER A 76 1.91 5.80 -3.73
C SER A 76 1.28 5.03 -2.56
N VAL A 77 0.82 5.72 -1.52
CA VAL A 77 0.20 5.10 -0.33
C VAL A 77 -1.10 4.40 -0.67
N GLY A 78 -1.95 5.04 -1.49
CA GLY A 78 -3.23 4.45 -1.93
C GLY A 78 -3.04 3.17 -2.75
N PHE A 79 -1.97 3.11 -3.52
CA PHE A 79 -1.60 1.93 -4.28
C PHE A 79 -0.95 0.84 -3.41
N SER A 80 0.00 1.20 -2.54
CA SER A 80 0.77 0.23 -1.76
C SER A 80 -0.01 -0.42 -0.63
N THR A 81 -0.92 0.31 0.02
CA THR A 81 -1.68 -0.19 1.19
C THR A 81 -2.45 -1.48 0.89
N PRO A 82 -3.39 -1.53 -0.09
CA PRO A 82 -4.11 -2.76 -0.39
C PRO A 82 -3.18 -3.88 -0.88
N LEU A 83 -2.13 -3.53 -1.62
CA LEU A 83 -1.16 -4.50 -2.13
C LEU A 83 -0.32 -5.14 -1.04
N HIS A 84 0.06 -4.37 -0.03
CA HIS A 84 0.83 -4.88 1.09
C HIS A 84 0.00 -5.90 1.89
N HIS A 85 -1.24 -5.55 2.25
CA HIS A 85 -2.14 -6.48 2.95
C HIS A 85 -2.42 -7.74 2.12
N GLN A 86 -2.64 -7.59 0.82
CA GLN A 86 -2.86 -8.73 -0.06
C GLN A 86 -1.60 -9.60 -0.19
N TYR A 87 -0.42 -8.99 -0.37
CA TYR A 87 0.84 -9.71 -0.48
C TYR A 87 1.17 -10.47 0.80
N VAL A 88 1.06 -9.82 1.97
CA VAL A 88 1.26 -10.45 3.29
C VAL A 88 0.29 -11.61 3.50
N GLY A 89 -1.00 -11.44 3.15
CA GLY A 89 -1.98 -12.51 3.25
C GLY A 89 -1.69 -13.73 2.35
N GLU A 90 -1.14 -13.49 1.16
CA GLU A 90 -0.83 -14.55 0.19
C GLU A 90 0.47 -15.30 0.48
N ILE A 91 1.48 -14.62 1.04
CA ILE A 91 2.76 -15.26 1.43
C ILE A 91 2.67 -15.94 2.80
N SER A 92 1.67 -15.62 3.62
CA SER A 92 1.55 -16.17 4.97
C SER A 92 0.83 -17.53 5.01
N PRO A 93 1.29 -18.48 5.85
CA PRO A 93 0.59 -19.73 6.08
C PRO A 93 -0.83 -19.47 6.59
N ARG A 94 -1.81 -20.27 6.18
CA ARG A 94 -3.24 -20.06 6.51
C ARG A 94 -3.50 -19.81 8.00
N LYS A 95 -2.81 -20.56 8.87
CA LYS A 95 -2.92 -20.46 10.34
C LYS A 95 -2.39 -19.13 10.90
N LEU A 96 -1.45 -18.48 10.21
CA LEU A 96 -0.74 -17.27 10.66
C LEU A 96 -1.11 -16.01 9.87
N ARG A 97 -1.97 -16.10 8.84
CA ARG A 97 -2.42 -14.95 8.03
C ARG A 97 -2.94 -13.79 8.88
N GLY A 98 -3.73 -14.09 9.91
CA GLY A 98 -4.26 -13.08 10.83
C GLY A 98 -3.14 -12.35 11.58
N PHE A 99 -2.20 -13.11 12.14
CA PHE A 99 -1.05 -12.56 12.87
C PHE A 99 -0.13 -11.72 11.98
N ALA A 100 0.15 -12.21 10.76
CA ALA A 100 0.98 -11.49 9.79
C ALA A 100 0.33 -10.15 9.37
N ASN A 101 -0.98 -10.14 9.13
CA ASN A 101 -1.71 -8.91 8.82
C ASN A 101 -1.74 -7.94 10.01
N SER A 102 -1.89 -8.44 11.25
CA SER A 102 -1.81 -7.60 12.45
C SER A 102 -0.45 -6.94 12.61
N THR A 103 0.63 -7.64 12.25
CA THR A 103 1.99 -7.10 12.27
C THR A 103 2.15 -5.93 11.31
N ALA A 104 1.56 -5.99 10.11
CA ALA A 104 1.55 -4.87 9.17
C ALA A 104 0.86 -3.62 9.76
N SER A 105 -0.31 -3.81 10.41
CA SER A 105 -1.01 -2.73 11.09
C SER A 105 -0.21 -2.15 12.28
N PHE A 106 0.51 -2.98 13.01
CA PHE A 106 1.41 -2.54 14.07
C PHE A 106 2.53 -1.63 13.52
N PHE A 107 3.19 -2.04 12.43
CA PHE A 107 4.22 -1.21 11.79
C PHE A 107 3.66 0.09 11.22
N TRP A 108 2.42 0.08 10.72
CA TRP A 108 1.74 1.31 10.29
C TRP A 108 1.58 2.30 11.45
N SER A 109 1.08 1.85 12.59
CA SER A 109 0.94 2.67 13.80
C SER A 109 2.29 3.13 14.35
N LEU A 110 3.32 2.26 14.33
CA LEU A 110 4.67 2.61 14.73
C LEU A 110 5.27 3.69 13.81
N GLY A 111 5.06 3.57 12.49
CA GLY A 111 5.49 4.56 11.51
C GLY A 111 4.85 5.93 11.75
N LYS A 112 3.55 5.98 12.05
CA LYS A 112 2.87 7.20 12.48
C LYS A 112 3.52 7.79 13.74
N ALA A 113 3.75 6.98 14.77
CA ALA A 113 4.35 7.42 16.02
C ALA A 113 5.77 8.00 15.81
N VAL A 114 6.63 7.30 15.06
CA VAL A 114 7.97 7.77 14.71
C VAL A 114 7.90 9.07 13.90
N GLY A 115 6.96 9.18 12.95
CA GLY A 115 6.72 10.40 12.18
C GLY A 115 6.34 11.59 13.06
N GLN A 116 5.46 11.39 14.04
CA GLN A 116 5.06 12.43 15.00
C GLN A 116 6.22 12.85 15.91
N ILE A 117 7.03 11.90 16.39
CA ILE A 117 8.22 12.18 17.20
C ILE A 117 9.24 12.96 16.37
N ALA A 118 9.56 12.51 15.16
CA ALA A 118 10.48 13.19 14.26
C ALA A 118 9.98 14.60 13.88
N GLY A 119 8.66 14.79 13.81
CA GLY A 119 7.99 16.05 13.55
C GLY A 119 8.07 17.09 14.67
N GLN A 120 8.58 16.73 15.86
CA GLN A 120 8.76 17.72 16.92
C GLN A 120 9.76 18.81 16.53
N ARG A 121 9.51 20.04 17.01
CA ARG A 121 10.34 21.22 16.72
C ARG A 121 11.81 21.04 17.09
N GLU A 122 12.08 20.29 18.15
CA GLU A 122 13.43 19.99 18.65
C GLU A 122 14.24 19.08 17.71
N LEU A 123 13.58 18.27 16.88
CA LEU A 123 14.22 17.28 16.00
C LEU A 123 14.32 17.80 14.55
N LEU A 124 13.31 17.47 13.75
CA LEU A 124 13.25 17.78 12.31
C LEU A 124 12.09 18.73 11.96
N GLY A 125 11.22 19.06 12.93
CA GLY A 125 10.11 20.01 12.77
C GLY A 125 10.51 21.49 12.81
N SER A 126 11.80 21.81 12.92
CA SER A 126 12.29 23.19 12.88
C SER A 126 12.15 23.80 11.48
N GLN A 127 11.98 25.13 11.40
CA GLN A 127 11.85 25.88 10.13
C GLN A 127 12.98 25.59 9.13
N SER A 128 14.16 25.22 9.63
CA SER A 128 15.28 24.90 8.74
C SER A 128 15.22 23.46 8.18
N ARG A 129 14.68 22.51 8.94
CA ARG A 129 14.84 21.05 8.71
C ARG A 129 13.57 20.32 8.24
N TRP A 130 12.41 20.99 8.17
CA TRP A 130 11.17 20.38 7.70
C TRP A 130 11.24 19.69 6.31
N PRO A 131 12.06 20.13 5.32
CA PRO A 131 12.18 19.39 4.06
C PRO A 131 12.93 18.07 4.23
N MET A 132 13.86 18.00 5.18
CA MET A 132 14.54 16.74 5.51
C MET A 132 13.58 15.75 6.16
N LEU A 133 12.65 16.23 7.01
CA LEU A 133 11.57 15.39 7.54
C LEU A 133 10.74 14.79 6.40
N MET A 134 10.35 15.62 5.43
CA MET A 134 9.57 15.16 4.29
C MET A 134 10.36 14.23 3.36
N ALA A 135 11.66 14.49 3.16
CA ALA A 135 12.53 13.62 2.37
C ALA A 135 12.84 12.29 3.07
N SER A 136 12.78 12.25 4.41
CA SER A 136 13.10 11.05 5.18
C SER A 136 12.15 9.87 4.89
N CYS A 137 10.94 10.13 4.37
CA CYS A 137 10.03 9.07 3.91
C CYS A 137 10.59 8.28 2.72
N GLY A 138 11.56 8.83 1.99
CA GLY A 138 12.29 8.11 0.93
C GLY A 138 13.24 7.03 1.46
N ILE A 139 13.70 7.15 2.72
CA ILE A 139 14.60 6.17 3.34
C ILE A 139 13.94 4.79 3.47
N PRO A 140 12.76 4.63 4.11
CA PRO A 140 12.10 3.33 4.17
C PRO A 140 11.72 2.80 2.78
N ALA A 141 11.35 3.68 1.84
CA ALA A 141 11.09 3.27 0.45
C ALA A 141 12.34 2.72 -0.25
N LEU A 142 13.51 3.30 0.00
CA LEU A 142 14.79 2.81 -0.52
C LEU A 142 15.17 1.47 0.12
N VAL A 143 15.02 1.34 1.43
CA VAL A 143 15.25 0.07 2.13
C VAL A 143 14.32 -1.02 1.57
N GLN A 144 13.05 -0.70 1.35
CA GLN A 144 12.10 -1.61 0.72
C GLN A 144 12.49 -1.93 -0.73
N LEU A 145 12.96 -0.96 -1.51
CA LEU A 145 13.43 -1.16 -2.88
C LEU A 145 14.61 -2.13 -2.95
N LEU A 146 15.54 -2.06 -1.99
CA LEU A 146 16.72 -2.93 -1.93
C LEU A 146 16.40 -4.33 -1.38
N THR A 147 15.45 -4.44 -0.45
CA THR A 147 15.09 -5.73 0.18
C THR A 147 14.10 -6.54 -0.64
N LEU A 148 13.15 -5.90 -1.33
CA LEU A 148 12.10 -6.58 -2.09
C LEU A 148 12.60 -7.53 -3.21
N PRO A 149 13.71 -7.25 -3.93
CA PRO A 149 14.30 -8.19 -4.89
C PRO A 149 14.61 -9.57 -4.31
N PHE A 150 14.97 -9.65 -3.02
CA PHE A 150 15.27 -10.91 -2.33
C PHE A 150 14.02 -11.72 -1.98
N PHE A 151 12.85 -11.08 -1.90
CA PHE A 151 11.59 -11.75 -1.63
C PHE A 151 11.01 -12.40 -2.89
N PRO A 152 10.43 -13.62 -2.78
CA PRO A 152 9.79 -14.25 -3.92
C PRO A 152 8.51 -13.52 -4.33
N GLU A 153 8.11 -13.72 -5.59
CA GLU A 153 6.79 -13.27 -6.06
C GLU A 153 5.68 -14.04 -5.31
N SER A 154 4.48 -13.47 -5.23
CA SER A 154 3.33 -14.13 -4.60
C SER A 154 3.10 -15.55 -5.18
N PRO A 155 3.09 -16.60 -4.34
CA PRO A 155 2.91 -17.99 -4.81
C PRO A 155 1.60 -18.22 -5.59
N PRO A 156 0.45 -17.65 -5.17
CA PRO A 156 -0.77 -17.65 -5.98
C PRO A 156 -0.61 -16.97 -7.35
N TYR A 157 0.10 -15.84 -7.42
CA TYR A 157 0.33 -15.16 -8.70
C TYR A 157 1.18 -16.01 -9.67
N LEU A 158 2.22 -16.68 -9.17
CA LEU A 158 3.06 -17.59 -9.96
C LEU A 158 2.25 -18.75 -10.57
N LEU A 159 1.36 -19.37 -9.77
CA LEU A 159 0.50 -20.46 -10.22
C LEU A 159 -0.64 -20.00 -11.15
N MET A 160 -1.25 -18.85 -10.86
CA MET A 160 -2.42 -18.37 -11.60
C MET A 160 -2.06 -17.70 -12.93
N HIS A 161 -0.96 -16.94 -12.97
CA HIS A 161 -0.64 -16.07 -14.11
C HIS A 161 0.56 -16.54 -14.94
N LYS A 162 1.51 -17.26 -14.31
CA LYS A 162 2.70 -17.78 -15.01
C LYS A 162 2.67 -19.29 -15.23
N GLU A 163 1.69 -20.00 -14.65
CA GLU A 163 1.59 -21.47 -14.65
C GLU A 163 2.88 -22.17 -14.18
N ASP A 164 3.68 -21.47 -13.37
CA ASP A 164 5.01 -21.88 -12.94
C ASP A 164 4.91 -22.59 -11.58
N GLN A 165 4.62 -23.90 -11.62
CA GLN A 165 4.54 -24.73 -10.42
C GLN A 165 5.87 -24.83 -9.67
N GLU A 166 6.99 -24.87 -10.40
CA GLU A 166 8.32 -24.99 -9.80
C GLU A 166 8.75 -23.69 -9.12
N GLY A 167 8.47 -22.54 -9.73
CA GLY A 167 8.64 -21.23 -9.11
C GLY A 167 7.79 -21.05 -7.85
N CYS A 168 6.56 -21.56 -7.86
CA CYS A 168 5.69 -21.55 -6.68
C CYS A 168 6.25 -22.42 -5.53
N LYS A 169 6.66 -23.66 -5.82
CA LYS A 169 7.30 -24.54 -4.84
C LYS A 169 8.55 -23.90 -4.24
N LYS A 170 9.39 -23.27 -5.06
CA LYS A 170 10.59 -22.56 -4.61
C LYS A 170 10.25 -21.37 -3.71
N ALA A 171 9.25 -20.56 -4.09
CA ALA A 171 8.77 -19.44 -3.28
C ALA A 171 8.25 -19.91 -1.91
N ILE A 172 7.45 -20.97 -1.88
CA ILE A 172 6.91 -21.54 -0.63
C ILE A 172 8.03 -22.10 0.25
N ARG A 173 9.00 -22.84 -0.32
CA ARG A 173 10.17 -23.32 0.44
C ARG A 173 10.99 -22.18 1.03
N GLN A 174 11.17 -21.09 0.27
CA GLN A 174 11.89 -19.92 0.75
C GLN A 174 11.14 -19.17 1.87
N LEU A 175 9.80 -19.15 1.82
CA LEU A 175 8.97 -18.43 2.80
C LEU A 175 8.69 -19.26 4.07
N TRP A 176 8.44 -20.56 3.94
CA TRP A 176 7.96 -21.43 5.01
C TRP A 176 8.99 -22.49 5.46
N GLY A 177 10.16 -22.55 4.81
CA GLY A 177 11.22 -23.51 5.10
C GLY A 177 11.06 -24.85 4.37
N GLU A 178 12.04 -25.74 4.56
CA GLU A 178 12.02 -27.09 4.00
C GLU A 178 10.96 -27.96 4.70
N GLY A 179 9.96 -28.40 3.93
CA GLY A 179 8.86 -29.22 4.42
C GLY A 179 7.95 -29.70 3.28
N HIS A 180 7.10 -30.70 3.57
CA HIS A 180 6.10 -31.21 2.64
C HIS A 180 4.87 -30.28 2.59
N HIS A 181 5.00 -29.17 1.86
CA HIS A 181 3.92 -28.18 1.68
C HIS A 181 2.95 -28.54 0.55
N GLN A 182 2.92 -29.81 0.12
CA GLN A 182 2.15 -30.27 -1.04
C GLN A 182 0.64 -30.03 -0.86
N ALA A 183 0.11 -30.25 0.35
CA ALA A 183 -1.30 -30.02 0.66
C ALA A 183 -1.71 -28.54 0.50
N GLU A 184 -0.85 -27.59 0.88
CA GLU A 184 -1.12 -26.16 0.72
C GLU A 184 -1.04 -25.74 -0.76
N ILE A 185 -0.13 -26.34 -1.53
CA ILE A 185 -0.02 -26.13 -2.98
C ILE A 185 -1.28 -26.65 -3.68
N ASP A 186 -1.74 -27.86 -3.33
CA ASP A 186 -2.95 -28.45 -3.88
C ASP A 186 -4.19 -27.61 -3.54
N ASP A 187 -4.23 -27.04 -2.34
CA ASP A 187 -5.29 -26.14 -1.92
C ASP A 187 -5.28 -24.80 -2.69
N ILE A 188 -4.11 -24.23 -2.96
CA ILE A 188 -3.99 -23.05 -3.85
C ILE A 188 -4.42 -23.41 -5.28
N MET A 189 -4.13 -24.62 -5.75
CA MET A 189 -4.59 -25.11 -7.06
C MET A 189 -6.11 -25.31 -7.13
N LYS A 190 -6.73 -25.82 -6.07
CA LYS A 190 -8.20 -25.90 -5.95
C LYS A 190 -8.81 -24.50 -5.95
N GLU A 191 -8.23 -23.56 -5.20
CA GLU A 191 -8.66 -22.16 -5.18
C GLU A 191 -8.54 -21.52 -6.58
N LYS A 192 -7.49 -21.83 -7.35
CA LYS A 192 -7.37 -21.45 -8.77
C LYS A 192 -8.52 -22.01 -9.63
N ALA A 193 -8.88 -23.28 -9.46
CA ALA A 193 -9.96 -23.90 -10.22
C ALA A 193 -11.32 -23.23 -9.93
N THR A 194 -11.58 -22.88 -8.67
CA THR A 194 -12.79 -22.16 -8.26
C THR A 194 -12.77 -20.70 -8.70
N MET A 195 -11.63 -20.01 -8.66
CA MET A 195 -11.49 -18.63 -9.13
C MET A 195 -11.69 -18.51 -10.65
N LYS A 196 -11.35 -19.54 -11.42
CA LYS A 196 -11.52 -19.56 -12.89
C LYS A 196 -13.01 -19.59 -13.31
N SER A 197 -13.89 -20.09 -12.44
CA SER A 197 -15.35 -20.09 -12.66
C SER A 197 -16.05 -18.84 -12.13
N ILE A 198 -15.39 -18.05 -11.28
CA ILE A 198 -15.90 -16.78 -10.77
C ILE A 198 -15.60 -15.67 -11.79
N LYS A 199 -16.65 -15.10 -12.39
CA LYS A 199 -16.49 -13.89 -13.22
C LYS A 199 -15.91 -12.77 -12.36
N ILE A 200 -14.89 -12.10 -12.87
CA ILE A 200 -14.35 -10.88 -12.25
C ILE A 200 -15.41 -9.78 -12.44
N LEU A 201 -16.32 -9.66 -11.46
CA LEU A 201 -17.34 -8.61 -11.50
C LEU A 201 -16.69 -7.24 -11.35
N SER A 202 -17.12 -6.30 -12.19
CA SER A 202 -16.81 -4.88 -12.05
C SER A 202 -17.43 -4.32 -10.77
N VAL A 203 -16.87 -3.24 -10.20
CA VAL A 203 -17.38 -2.61 -8.96
C VAL A 203 -18.87 -2.25 -9.08
N LEU A 204 -19.28 -1.79 -10.27
CA LEU A 204 -20.67 -1.45 -10.60
C LEU A 204 -21.58 -2.67 -10.69
N GLU A 205 -21.06 -3.82 -11.12
CA GLU A 205 -21.81 -5.08 -11.17
C GLU A 205 -21.92 -5.69 -9.77
N LEU A 206 -20.86 -5.56 -8.97
CA LEU A 206 -20.80 -6.01 -7.58
C LEU A 206 -21.86 -5.30 -6.72
N MET A 207 -22.12 -4.01 -6.95
CA MET A 207 -23.17 -3.26 -6.28
C MET A 207 -24.58 -3.71 -6.66
N LYS A 208 -24.78 -4.23 -7.88
CA LYS A 208 -26.09 -4.69 -8.36
C LYS A 208 -26.41 -6.11 -7.92
N GLU A 209 -25.40 -6.88 -7.52
CA GLU A 209 -25.54 -8.28 -7.14
C GLU A 209 -26.22 -8.42 -5.75
N PRO A 210 -27.43 -9.00 -5.67
CA PRO A 210 -28.21 -9.04 -4.43
C PRO A 210 -27.57 -9.88 -3.31
N ALA A 211 -26.72 -10.85 -3.65
CA ALA A 211 -26.04 -11.72 -2.68
C ALA A 211 -24.96 -11.00 -1.86
N ILE A 212 -24.32 -9.98 -2.42
CA ILE A 212 -23.14 -9.31 -1.84
C ILE A 212 -23.37 -7.84 -1.49
N ARG A 213 -24.46 -7.22 -1.97
CA ARG A 213 -24.79 -5.82 -1.66
C ARG A 213 -24.84 -5.51 -0.16
N TRP A 214 -25.33 -6.43 0.68
CA TRP A 214 -25.38 -6.21 2.13
C TRP A 214 -23.98 -6.22 2.77
N GLN A 215 -23.11 -7.12 2.30
CA GLN A 215 -21.70 -7.14 2.72
C GLN A 215 -20.99 -5.85 2.29
N LEU A 216 -21.24 -5.38 1.07
CA LEU A 216 -20.71 -4.10 0.58
C LEU A 216 -21.20 -2.92 1.41
N TYR A 217 -22.49 -2.84 1.74
CA TYR A 217 -23.00 -1.78 2.61
C TYR A 217 -22.36 -1.80 3.98
N MET A 218 -22.22 -2.97 4.60
CA MET A 218 -21.53 -3.10 5.89
C MET A 218 -20.08 -2.63 5.82
N ILE A 219 -19.34 -2.99 4.76
CA ILE A 219 -17.96 -2.53 4.55
C ILE A 219 -17.90 -1.01 4.35
N ILE A 220 -18.79 -0.44 3.55
CA ILE A 220 -18.84 1.01 3.28
C ILE A 220 -19.14 1.77 4.58
N ILE A 221 -20.19 1.38 5.30
CA ILE A 221 -20.58 2.01 6.56
C ILE A 221 -19.44 1.92 7.57
N LEU A 222 -18.86 0.74 7.75
CA LEU A 222 -17.75 0.53 8.68
C LEU A 222 -16.54 1.42 8.33
N THR A 223 -16.19 1.50 7.04
CA THR A 223 -15.06 2.32 6.58
C THR A 223 -15.34 3.81 6.81
N ILE A 224 -16.54 4.28 6.52
CA ILE A 224 -16.96 5.67 6.78
C ILE A 224 -16.92 5.96 8.28
N SER A 225 -17.47 5.09 9.12
CA SER A 225 -17.45 5.25 10.57
C SER A 225 -16.03 5.34 11.13
N ILE A 226 -15.10 4.50 10.64
CA ILE A 226 -13.69 4.53 11.05
C ILE A 226 -13.03 5.86 10.64
N GLN A 227 -13.30 6.36 9.43
CA GLN A 227 -12.73 7.64 8.97
C GLN A 227 -13.32 8.84 9.73
N LEU A 228 -14.62 8.82 10.03
CA LEU A 228 -15.31 9.87 10.79
C LEU A 228 -14.93 9.89 12.28
N CYS A 229 -14.44 8.76 12.83
CA CYS A 229 -13.96 8.68 14.20
C CYS A 229 -12.66 9.50 14.43
N GLY A 230 -12.05 10.04 13.38
CA GLY A 230 -10.89 10.92 13.49
C GLY A 230 -9.55 10.18 13.64
N ILE A 231 -9.51 8.86 13.45
CA ILE A 231 -8.27 8.06 13.40
C ILE A 231 -7.28 8.58 12.34
N SER A 232 -7.80 9.19 11.28
CA SER A 232 -7.01 9.81 10.21
C SER A 232 -6.66 11.28 10.47
N ALA A 233 -7.25 11.91 11.49
CA ALA A 233 -6.92 13.28 11.90
C ALA A 233 -5.69 13.34 12.82
N VAL A 234 -5.23 12.20 13.33
CA VAL A 234 -4.06 12.02 14.23
C VAL A 234 -2.91 11.30 13.55
#